data_AF-A0A3C1S151-F1
#
_entry.id   AF-A0A3C1S151-F1
#
_cell.length_a   1.000
_cell.length_b   1.000
_cell.length_c   1.000
_cell.angle_alpha   90.00
_cell.angle_beta   90.00
_cell.angle_gamma   90.00
#
_symmetry.space_group_name_H-M   'P 1'
#
loop_
_entity.id
_entity.type
_entity.pdbx_description
1 polymer ?
#
loop_
_entity_poly.entity_id
_entity_poly.type
_entity_poly.pdbx_seq_one_letter_code
_entity_poly.pdbx_strand_id
1 'polypeptide(L)' 'MDSQDIKIKITDREGVIHEVIAPTDMAMNLMEVVRSYELGPEGTIGICGGIDM' A
#
# COMPACT_ATOMS: atom_id res chain seq x y z
N MET A 1 6.92 -5.30 -22.50
CA MET A 1 6.73 -5.60 -21.07
C MET A 1 5.49 -4.85 -20.68
N ASP A 2 4.36 -5.54 -20.54
CA ASP A 2 3.15 -4.93 -20.01
C ASP A 2 3.39 -4.70 -18.52
N SER A 3 3.32 -3.45 -18.07
CA SER A 3 3.27 -3.13 -16.64
C SER A 3 2.02 -3.80 -16.08
N GLN A 4 2.22 -4.87 -15.29
CA GLN A 4 1.14 -5.61 -14.67
C GLN A 4 0.70 -4.84 -13.43
N ASP A 5 -0.19 -3.88 -13.65
CA ASP A 5 -0.80 -3.14 -12.56
C ASP A 5 -1.93 -3.98 -11.94
N ILE A 6 -1.99 -4.02 -10.61
CA ILE A 6 -3.09 -4.65 -9.87
C ILE A 6 -3.92 -3.58 -9.16
N LYS A 7 -5.24 -3.80 -9.13
CA LYS A 7 -6.16 -2.95 -8.37
C LYS A 7 -6.31 -3.49 -6.94
N ILE A 8 -6.03 -2.67 -5.95
CA ILE A 8 -6.13 -3.02 -4.52
C ILE A 8 -7.25 -2.17 -3.90
N LYS A 9 -8.06 -2.80 -3.04
CA LYS A 9 -9.05 -2.11 -2.19
C LYS A 9 -8.53 -2.06 -0.76
N ILE A 10 -8.35 -0.85 -0.23
CA ILE A 10 -7.84 -0.60 1.12
C ILE A 10 -8.95 0.08 1.91
N THR A 11 -9.38 -0.54 3.00
CA THR A 11 -10.29 0.10 3.96
C THR A 11 -9.46 0.74 5.05
N ASP A 12 -9.61 2.04 5.25
CA ASP A 12 -8.89 2.76 6.31
C ASP A 12 -9.55 2.60 7.69
N ARG A 13 -9.00 3.30 8.70
CA ARG A 13 -9.49 3.25 10.08
C ARG A 13 -10.84 3.95 10.28
N GLU A 14 -11.26 4.80 9.36
CA GLU A 14 -12.56 5.48 9.36
C GLU A 14 -13.62 4.68 8.58
N GLY A 15 -13.22 3.56 7.96
CA GLY A 15 -14.09 2.68 7.18
C GLY A 15 -14.24 3.12 5.72
N VAL A 16 -13.45 4.07 5.23
CA VAL A 16 -13.49 4.54 3.84
C VAL A 16 -12.71 3.56 2.96
N ILE A 17 -13.27 3.20 1.81
CA ILE A 17 -12.65 2.30 0.84
C ILE A 17 -11.90 3.11 -0.22
N HIS A 18 -10.61 2.86 -0.33
CA HIS A 18 -9.71 3.44 -1.32
C HIS A 18 -9.39 2.38 -2.39
N GLU A 19 -9.66 2.70 -3.66
CA GLU A 19 -9.24 1.87 -4.79
C GLU A 19 -7.92 2.42 -5.35
N VAL A 20 -6.83 1.67 -5.21
CA VAL A 20 -5.50 2.08 -5.66
C VAL A 20 -4.97 1.13 -6.74
N ILE A 21 -4.09 1.66 -7.60
CA ILE A 21 -3.42 0.89 -8.65
C ILE A 21 -1.95 0.74 -8.25
N ALA A 22 -1.48 -0.49 -8.09
CA ALA A 22 -0.10 -0.75 -7.68
C ALA A 22 0.63 -1.57 -8.76
N PRO A 23 1.85 -1.17 -9.14
CA PRO A 23 2.66 -1.92 -10.10
C PRO A 23 3.25 -3.17 -9.44
N THR A 24 3.21 -4.32 -10.10
CA THR A 24 3.82 -5.55 -9.56
C THR A 24 5.32 -5.68 -9.83
N ASP A 25 5.87 -4.86 -10.71
CA ASP A 25 7.27 -4.93 -11.17
C ASP A 25 8.25 -4.13 -10.30
N MET A 26 7.76 -3.24 -9.43
CA MET A 26 8.58 -2.38 -8.56
C MET A 26 8.93 -3.00 -7.21
N ALA A 27 8.58 -4.28 -6.96
CA ALA A 27 8.80 -4.97 -5.68
C ALA A 27 8.31 -4.17 -4.44
N MET A 28 7.30 -3.32 -4.61
CA MET A 28 6.74 -2.50 -3.54
C MET A 28 5.99 -3.37 -2.54
N ASN A 29 6.21 -3.13 -1.24
CA ASN A 29 5.37 -3.75 -0.22
C ASN A 29 4.06 -2.95 -0.01
N LEU A 30 3.06 -3.58 0.63
CA LEU A 30 1.74 -2.98 0.81
C LEU A 30 1.80 -1.65 1.61
N MET A 31 2.71 -1.52 2.58
CA MET A 31 2.86 -0.29 3.36
C MET A 31 3.45 0.85 2.55
N GLU A 32 4.30 0.55 1.56
CA GLU A 32 4.79 1.54 0.61
C GLU A 32 3.70 2.03 -0.33
N VAL A 33 2.77 1.16 -0.72
CA VAL A 33 1.56 1.55 -1.47
C VAL A 33 0.68 2.44 -0.60
N VAL A 34 0.41 2.07 0.65
CA VAL A 34 -0.37 2.90 1.59
C VAL A 34 0.27 4.28 1.77
N ARG A 35 1.61 4.35 1.84
CA ARG A 35 2.37 5.60 1.97
C ARG A 35 2.38 6.42 0.68
N SER A 36 2.55 5.82 -0.49
CA SER A 36 2.58 6.53 -1.77
C SER A 36 1.25 7.17 -2.12
N TYR A 37 0.16 6.59 -1.63
CA TYR A 37 -1.19 7.09 -1.78
C TYR A 37 -1.67 7.94 -0.59
N GLU A 38 -0.79 8.25 0.38
CA GLU A 38 -1.07 9.09 1.54
C GLU A 38 -2.32 8.65 2.34
N LEU A 39 -2.59 7.33 2.39
CA LEU A 39 -3.81 6.76 2.98
C LEU A 39 -3.79 6.74 4.53
N GLY A 40 -2.84 7.43 5.14
CA GLY A 40 -2.71 7.57 6.58
C GLY A 40 -1.68 8.64 6.93
N PRO A 41 -1.77 9.25 8.13
CA PRO A 41 -0.82 10.27 8.56
C PRO A 41 0.62 9.73 8.60
N GLU A 42 1.57 10.55 8.18
CA GLU A 42 3.00 10.25 8.28
C GLU A 42 3.38 9.91 9.73
N GLY A 43 4.18 8.85 9.91
CA GLY A 43 4.54 8.32 11.24
C GLY A 43 3.50 7.41 11.89
N THR A 44 2.28 7.30 11.34
CA THR A 44 1.28 6.30 11.80
C THR A 44 1.26 5.03 10.96
N ILE A 45 1.87 5.09 9.76
CA ILE A 45 2.05 3.97 8.83
C ILE A 45 3.24 3.16 9.33
N GLY A 46 2.95 2.06 10.03
CA GLY A 46 3.96 1.12 10.50
C GLY A 46 4.52 0.26 9.37
N ILE A 47 5.48 -0.58 9.72
CA ILE A 47 5.92 -1.70 8.88
C ILE A 47 5.03 -2.90 9.19
N CYS A 48 4.32 -3.40 8.18
CA CYS A 48 3.54 -4.63 8.28
C CYS A 48 4.46 -5.80 7.91
N GLY A 49 4.74 -6.67 8.88
CA GLY A 49 5.68 -7.77 8.70
C GLY A 49 7.12 -7.33 8.90
N GLY A 50 7.56 -7.27 10.15
CA GLY A 50 8.99 -7.30 10.43
C GLY A 50 9.56 -8.61 9.86
N ILE A 51 10.66 -8.53 9.13
CA ILE A 51 11.59 -9.66 9.18
C ILE A 51 12.08 -9.66 10.64
N ASP A 52 11.70 -10.69 11.37
CA ASP A 52 12.35 -11.02 12.63
C ASP A 52 13.83 -11.26 12.27
N MET A 53 14.70 -10.29 12.57
CA MET A 53 16.15 -10.40 12.40
C MET A 53 16.78 -10.89 13.69
#